data_AF-A0AAV8YXS9-F1
#
_entry.id   AF-A0AAV8YXS9-F1
#
_cell.length_a   1.000
_cell.length_b   1.000
_cell.length_c   1.000
_cell.angle_alpha   90.00
_cell.angle_beta   90.00
_cell.angle_gamma   90.00
#
_symmetry.space_group_name_H-M   'P 1'
#
loop_
_entity.id
_entity.type
_entity.pdbx_description
1 polymer ?
#
loop_
_entity_poly.entity_id
_entity_poly.type
_entity_poly.pdbx_seq_one_letter_code
_entity_poly.pdbx_strand_id
1 'polypeptide(L)'
;MARRDARRAAPAEQKLRDFLSTQKRQSLNRSFVPVPPSIIDRETSSDMVVLESTNVSLTCKATGYPEPYVMWRREDGEDIRYNGENAIIPTAN
;
A
#
# COMPACT_ATOMS: atom_id res chain seq x y z
N MET A 1 -18.76 -49.20 34.28
CA MET A 1 -19.74 -48.09 34.33
C MET A 1 -18.96 -46.76 34.31
N ALA A 2 -18.58 -46.27 33.13
CA ALA A 2 -17.80 -45.04 33.00
C ALA A 2 -18.77 -43.85 32.87
N ARG A 3 -19.01 -43.12 33.97
CA ARG A 3 -19.73 -41.85 33.92
C ARG A 3 -18.75 -40.78 33.45
N ARG A 4 -18.86 -40.40 32.17
CA ARG A 4 -18.23 -39.19 31.63
C ARG A 4 -18.99 -37.99 32.18
N ASP A 5 -18.52 -37.43 33.29
CA ASP A 5 -18.97 -36.12 33.75
C ASP A 5 -18.45 -35.05 32.78
N ALA A 6 -19.32 -34.66 31.86
CA ALA A 6 -19.12 -33.49 31.03
C ALA A 6 -19.18 -32.26 31.94
N ARG A 7 -18.01 -31.73 32.28
CA ARG A 7 -17.85 -30.45 32.99
C ARG A 7 -18.73 -29.39 32.32
N ARG A 8 -19.80 -28.95 33.03
CA ARG A 8 -20.59 -27.78 32.65
C ARG A 8 -19.65 -26.58 32.56
N ALA A 9 -19.44 -26.06 31.36
CA ALA A 9 -18.71 -24.81 31.18
C ALA A 9 -19.46 -23.69 31.95
N ALA A 10 -18.72 -22.86 32.69
CA ALA A 10 -19.30 -21.74 33.41
C ALA A 10 -19.96 -20.76 32.41
N PRO A 11 -21.03 -20.05 32.78
CA PRO A 11 -21.76 -19.14 31.88
C PRO A 11 -20.85 -18.10 31.18
N ALA A 12 -19.77 -17.69 31.85
CA ALA A 12 -18.78 -16.77 31.30
C ALA A 12 -17.93 -17.37 30.17
N GLU A 13 -17.60 -18.67 30.24
CA GLU A 13 -16.83 -19.36 29.20
C GLU A 13 -17.66 -19.55 27.92
N GLN A 14 -18.96 -19.79 28.06
CA GLN A 14 -19.85 -19.85 26.91
C GLN A 14 -19.95 -18.47 26.23
N LYS A 15 -20.05 -17.39 27.01
CA LYS A 15 -20.08 -16.01 26.50
C LYS A 15 -18.79 -15.63 25.77
N LEU A 16 -17.64 -16.07 26.27
CA LEU A 16 -16.35 -15.88 25.60
C LEU A 16 -16.28 -16.68 24.28
N ARG A 17 -16.74 -17.93 24.27
CA ARG A 17 -16.81 -18.76 23.05
C ARG A 17 -17.74 -18.18 22.01
N ASP A 18 -18.91 -17.68 22.43
CA ASP A 18 -19.90 -17.06 21.55
C ASP A 18 -19.36 -15.74 20.97
N PHE A 19 -18.69 -14.92 21.79
CA PHE A 19 -18.03 -13.69 21.36
C PHE A 19 -16.88 -13.98 20.38
N LEU A 20 -16.02 -14.94 20.69
CA LEU A 20 -14.93 -15.38 19.81
C LEU A 20 -15.48 -16.03 18.52
N SER A 21 -16.62 -16.73 18.55
CA SER A 21 -17.27 -17.28 17.35
C SER A 21 -17.91 -16.19 16.48
N THR A 22 -18.47 -15.15 17.12
CA THR A 22 -19.06 -13.98 16.45
C THR A 22 -17.96 -13.14 15.80
N GLN A 23 -16.83 -12.93 16.49
CA GLN A 23 -15.62 -12.32 15.95
C GLN A 23 -15.01 -13.15 14.81
N LYS A 24 -14.98 -14.49 14.93
CA LYS A 24 -14.49 -15.38 13.86
C LYS A 24 -15.41 -15.41 12.64
N ARG A 25 -16.71 -15.19 12.80
CA ARG A 25 -17.68 -14.98 11.70
C ARG A 25 -17.57 -13.59 11.06
N GLN A 26 -17.11 -12.59 11.81
CA GLN A 26 -16.84 -11.23 11.31
C GLN A 26 -15.50 -11.10 10.59
N SER A 27 -14.59 -12.07 10.75
CA SER A 27 -13.40 -12.18 9.90
C SER A 27 -13.83 -12.73 8.54
N LEU A 28 -14.55 -11.90 7.77
CA LEU A 28 -14.76 -12.12 6.35
C LEU A 28 -13.37 -12.18 5.72
N ASN A 29 -13.06 -13.30 5.10
CA ASN A 29 -11.82 -13.60 4.43
C ASN A 29 -11.70 -12.73 3.16
N ARG A 30 -11.51 -11.41 3.30
CA ARG A 30 -11.16 -10.55 2.17
C ARG A 30 -9.65 -10.68 1.95
N SER A 31 -9.25 -11.71 1.21
CA SER A 31 -7.91 -11.78 0.66
C SER A 31 -7.77 -10.64 -0.35
N PHE A 32 -7.15 -9.53 0.06
CA PHE A 32 -6.69 -8.54 -0.89
C PHE A 32 -5.55 -9.16 -1.68
N VAL A 33 -5.76 -9.32 -2.99
CA VAL A 33 -4.68 -9.70 -3.90
C VAL A 33 -3.88 -8.41 -4.16
N PRO A 34 -2.58 -8.36 -3.79
CA PRO A 34 -1.77 -7.20 -4.07
C PRO A 34 -1.63 -7.03 -5.59
N VAL A 35 -1.77 -5.79 -6.05
CA VAL A 35 -1.60 -5.44 -7.46
C VAL A 35 -0.29 -4.67 -7.56
N PRO A 36 0.69 -5.15 -8.34
CA PRO A 36 1.97 -4.46 -8.47
C PRO A 36 1.78 -3.06 -9.07
N PRO A 37 2.69 -2.12 -8.76
CA PRO A 37 2.66 -0.79 -9.34
C PRO A 37 2.81 -0.85 -10.86
N SER A 38 1.97 -0.11 -11.58
CA SER A 38 2.04 0.09 -13.02
C SER A 38 1.87 1.56 -13.37
N ILE A 39 2.76 2.10 -14.20
CA ILE A 39 2.68 3.49 -14.69
C ILE A 39 1.54 3.59 -15.71
N ILE A 40 0.78 4.69 -15.66
CA ILE A 40 -0.24 5.02 -16.64
C ILE A 40 0.38 5.97 -17.65
N ASP A 41 0.87 5.43 -18.77
CA ASP A 41 1.60 6.21 -19.79
C ASP A 41 0.79 7.39 -20.35
N ARG A 42 -0.54 7.23 -20.45
CA ARG A 42 -1.43 8.26 -20.99
C ARG A 42 -1.58 9.49 -20.09
N GLU A 43 -1.26 9.34 -18.80
CA GLU A 43 -1.39 10.40 -17.78
C GLU A 43 -0.02 10.80 -17.19
N THR A 44 1.06 10.27 -17.76
CA THR A 44 2.44 10.51 -17.37
C THR A 44 3.11 11.35 -18.45
N SER A 45 3.99 12.28 -18.04
CA SER A 45 4.76 13.11 -18.97
C SER A 45 5.67 12.23 -19.84
N SER A 46 5.69 12.49 -21.14
CA SER A 46 6.64 11.92 -22.09
C SER A 46 7.90 12.78 -22.19
N ASP A 47 8.81 12.43 -23.11
CA ASP A 47 10.01 13.21 -23.39
C ASP A 47 9.66 14.67 -23.79
N MET A 48 10.38 15.62 -23.19
CA MET A 48 10.20 17.05 -23.41
C MET A 48 11.55 17.71 -23.64
N VAL A 49 11.63 18.61 -24.62
CA VAL A 49 12.80 19.48 -24.83
C VAL A 49 12.42 20.88 -24.37
N VAL A 50 13.15 21.40 -23.40
CA VAL A 50 12.91 22.71 -22.80
C VAL A 50 14.14 23.61 -22.94
N LEU A 51 13.91 24.92 -23.01
CA LEU A 51 14.99 25.89 -23.03
C LEU A 51 15.63 25.99 -21.64
N GLU A 52 16.94 26.25 -21.59
CA GLU A 52 17.61 26.57 -20.34
C GLU A 52 16.92 27.74 -19.64
N SER A 53 16.95 27.76 -18.30
CA SER A 53 16.27 28.74 -17.43
C SER A 53 14.73 28.74 -17.48
N THR A 54 14.11 27.76 -18.16
CA THR A 54 12.65 27.60 -18.13
C THR A 54 12.22 26.55 -17.09
N ASN A 55 11.04 26.75 -16.51
CA ASN A 55 10.47 25.79 -15.56
C ASN A 55 9.78 24.66 -16.33
N VAL A 56 10.07 23.42 -15.93
CA VAL A 56 9.39 22.22 -16.42
C VAL A 56 8.68 21.52 -15.27
N SER A 57 7.53 20.93 -15.55
CA SER A 57 6.79 20.09 -14.62
C SER A 57 6.65 18.70 -15.22
N LEU A 58 7.16 17.69 -14.50
CA LEU A 58 7.02 16.29 -14.86
C LEU A 58 5.93 15.67 -13.99
N THR A 59 4.97 15.01 -14.62
CA THR A 59 3.84 14.35 -13.97
C THR A 59 3.97 12.85 -14.15
N CYS A 60 3.72 12.07 -13.10
CA CYS A 60 3.68 10.62 -13.17
C CYS A 60 2.45 10.11 -12.43
N LYS A 61 1.67 9.27 -13.09
CA LYS A 61 0.53 8.60 -12.48
C LYS A 61 0.75 7.09 -12.51
N ALA A 62 0.64 6.47 -11.34
CA ALA A 62 0.78 5.04 -11.19
C ALA A 62 -0.47 4.43 -10.55
N THR A 63 -0.78 3.20 -10.92
CA THR A 63 -1.81 2.36 -10.28
C THR A 63 -1.16 1.23 -9.52
N GLY A 64 -1.82 0.70 -8.49
CA GLY A 64 -1.34 -0.43 -7.70
C GLY A 64 -2.15 -0.58 -6.42
N TYR A 65 -2.04 -1.73 -5.77
CA TYR A 65 -2.61 -1.94 -4.45
C TYR A 65 -1.63 -2.68 -3.52
N PRO A 66 -1.22 -2.08 -2.39
CA PRO A 66 -1.60 -0.75 -1.89
C PRO A 66 -1.12 0.38 -2.83
N GLU A 67 -1.65 1.58 -2.62
CA GLU A 67 -1.34 2.74 -3.46
C GLU A 67 0.19 2.97 -3.54
N PRO A 68 0.75 3.09 -4.75
CA PRO A 68 2.19 3.10 -4.92
C PRO A 68 2.81 4.43 -4.51
N TYR A 69 4.02 4.37 -3.96
CA TYR A 69 4.84 5.56 -3.71
C TYR A 69 5.70 5.85 -4.95
N VAL A 70 5.59 7.07 -5.48
CA VAL A 70 6.30 7.49 -6.70
C VAL A 70 7.46 8.41 -6.34
N MET A 71 8.65 8.06 -6.81
CA MET A 71 9.88 8.87 -6.67
C MET A 71 10.53 9.07 -8.03
N TRP A 72 11.16 10.23 -8.21
CA TRP A 72 11.93 10.54 -9.42
C TRP A 72 13.42 10.25 -9.21
N ARG A 73 14.07 9.81 -10.29
CA ARG A 73 15.52 9.61 -10.37
C ARG A 73 16.02 9.99 -11.77
N ARG A 74 17.31 10.27 -11.90
CA ARG A 74 17.92 10.44 -13.22
C ARG A 74 18.06 9.08 -13.92
N GLU A 75 17.95 9.09 -15.24
CA GLU A 75 18.07 7.89 -16.09
C GLU A 75 19.49 7.30 -16.06
N ASP A 76 20.51 8.16 -15.96
CA ASP A 76 21.92 7.75 -15.81
C ASP A 76 22.25 7.14 -14.44
N GLY A 77 21.27 7.10 -13.54
CA GLY A 77 21.39 6.48 -12.23
C GLY A 77 22.03 7.36 -11.16
N GLU A 78 22.49 8.56 -11.52
CA GLU A 78 23.04 9.56 -10.62
C GLU A 78 21.94 10.28 -9.81
N ASP A 79 22.35 10.92 -8.72
CA ASP A 79 21.43 11.65 -7.84
C ASP A 79 20.90 12.93 -8.52
N ILE A 80 19.62 13.25 -8.28
CA ILE A 80 19.07 14.54 -8.69
C ILE A 80 19.65 15.61 -7.78
N ARG A 81 20.36 16.57 -8.38
CA ARG A 81 20.95 17.70 -7.65
C ARG A 81 19.97 18.85 -7.57
N TYR A 82 19.48 19.15 -6.37
CA TYR A 82 18.68 20.34 -6.10
C TYR A 82 19.52 21.33 -5.28
N ASN A 83 19.76 22.52 -5.82
CA ASN A 83 20.54 23.58 -5.16
C ASN A 83 21.94 23.14 -4.67
N GLY A 84 22.55 22.16 -5.35
CA GLY A 84 23.89 21.64 -5.03
C GLY A 84 23.92 20.43 -4.09
N GLU A 85 22.77 19.95 -3.60
CA GLU A 85 22.64 18.77 -2.73
C GLU A 85 21.89 17.64 -3.43
N ASN A 86 22.17 16.39 -3.05
CA ASN A 86 21.48 15.22 -3.56
C ASN A 86 20.08 15.16 -2.94
N ALA A 87 19.05 15.15 -3.79
CA ALA A 87 17.66 15.21 -3.35
C ALA A 87 16.89 13.95 -3.77
N ILE A 88 16.16 13.37 -2.82
CA ILE A 88 15.08 12.42 -3.11
C ILE A 88 13.86 13.25 -3.46
N ILE A 89 13.34 13.10 -4.68
CA ILE A 89 12.19 13.86 -5.17
C ILE A 89 10.95 12.95 -5.18
N PRO A 90 10.15 12.93 -4.09
CA PRO A 90 8.84 12.32 -4.12
C PRO A 90 7.91 13.11 -5.04
N THR A 91 6.96 12.41 -5.68
CA THR A 91 5.82 13.10 -6.26
C THR A 91 4.93 13.59 -5.12
N ALA A 92 4.60 14.89 -5.09
CA ALA A 92 3.62 15.42 -4.15
C ALA A 92 2.24 14.81 -4.49
N ASN A 93 1.56 14.28 -3.47
CA ASN A 93 0.22 13.70 -3.58
C ASN A 93 -0.82 14.79 -3.92
#